data_AF-A0A433DFB6-F1
#
_entry.id   AF-A0A433DFB6-F1
#
_cell.length_a   1.000
_cell.length_b   1.000
_cell.length_c   1.000
_cell.angle_alpha   90.00
_cell.angle_beta   90.00
_cell.angle_gamma   90.00
#
_symmetry.space_group_name_H-M   'P 1'
#
loop_
_entity.id
_entity.type
_entity.pdbx_description
1 polymer ?
#
loop_
_entity_poly.entity_id
_entity_poly.type
_entity_poly.pdbx_seq_one_letter_code
_entity_poly.pdbx_strand_id
1 'polypeptide(L)'
;MRLGVDEGEEGGRQTKVSRKLKMEEKKGELERAPKEVREYEGIVEAVKTFIMEILEMSLCKYTTLPFHEIVYYSNVKLHEKTFTAQPRAAIQTALAQPLHYLNCDCCRDIATDALSATQHDTCILYKLYLECNRMINMYDWFVAFGVVLEREARGAKGKIEEREVQGCFHAIPVISLTFCPPRTRSPAFAHLDRARFIRSVAELQFLGFVKPTNRKTDHVVRLTWMNV
;
A
#
# COMPACT_ATOMS: atom_id res chain seq x y z
N MET A 1 4.74 28.39 27.38
CA MET A 1 3.69 29.39 27.66
C MET A 1 2.67 29.33 26.53
N ARG A 2 1.51 28.70 26.76
CA ARG A 2 0.36 28.76 25.86
C ARG A 2 -0.50 29.92 26.35
N LEU A 3 -0.71 30.92 25.52
CA LEU A 3 -1.78 31.90 25.69
C LEU A 3 -2.85 31.52 24.67
N GLY A 4 -3.98 31.03 25.18
CA GLY A 4 -5.19 30.84 24.41
C GLY A 4 -5.87 32.19 24.22
N VAL A 5 -6.17 32.52 22.97
CA VAL A 5 -7.14 33.55 22.62
C VAL A 5 -8.29 32.81 21.97
N ASP A 6 -9.41 32.77 22.69
CA ASP A 6 -10.72 32.39 22.18
C ASP A 6 -11.14 33.40 21.11
N GLU A 7 -11.23 32.96 19.85
CA GLU A 7 -12.16 33.57 18.89
C GLU A 7 -12.96 32.44 18.24
N GLY A 8 -14.23 32.36 18.65
CA GLY A 8 -15.21 31.42 18.12
C GLY A 8 -15.50 31.69 16.65
N GLU A 9 -15.09 30.77 15.80
CA GLU A 9 -15.41 30.76 14.38
C GLU A 9 -16.79 30.11 14.18
N GLU A 10 -17.87 30.90 14.26
CA GLU A 10 -19.21 30.48 13.82
C GLU A 10 -19.28 30.45 12.28
N GLY A 11 -18.73 29.39 11.68
CA GLY A 11 -18.77 29.11 10.25
C GLY A 11 -20.10 28.52 9.77
N GLY A 12 -21.18 29.31 9.79
CA GLY A 12 -22.43 28.95 9.12
C GLY A 12 -22.33 29.12 7.59
N ARG A 13 -22.64 28.07 6.81
CA ARG A 13 -22.73 28.12 5.34
C ARG A 13 -23.84 29.10 4.89
N GLN A 14 -23.48 30.37 4.69
CA GLN A 14 -24.40 31.36 4.13
C GLN A 14 -24.57 31.15 2.62
N THR A 15 -25.82 31.25 2.15
CA THR A 15 -26.15 31.19 0.73
C THR A 15 -25.63 32.44 0.01
N LYS A 16 -25.22 32.30 -1.27
CA LYS A 16 -24.65 33.41 -2.08
C LYS A 16 -25.54 34.66 -2.08
N VAL A 17 -26.87 34.48 -2.02
CA VAL A 17 -27.86 35.55 -1.98
C VAL A 17 -27.78 36.33 -0.66
N SER A 18 -27.70 35.62 0.48
CA SER A 18 -27.64 36.25 1.82
C SER A 18 -26.33 37.04 2.02
N ARG A 19 -25.23 36.59 1.42
CA ARG A 19 -23.94 37.30 1.46
C ARG A 19 -23.94 38.59 0.63
N LYS A 20 -24.62 38.57 -0.53
CA LYS A 20 -24.76 39.73 -1.41
C LYS A 20 -25.64 40.82 -0.79
N LEU A 21 -26.75 40.42 -0.16
CA LEU A 21 -27.65 41.34 0.56
C LEU A 21 -26.92 42.05 1.71
N LYS A 22 -26.11 41.34 2.52
CA LYS A 22 -25.31 41.94 3.59
C LYS A 22 -24.23 42.92 3.09
N MET A 23 -23.67 42.69 1.91
CA MET A 23 -22.71 43.64 1.30
C MET A 23 -23.41 44.91 0.81
N GLU A 24 -24.61 44.79 0.25
CA GLU A 24 -25.38 45.96 -0.20
C GLU A 24 -25.96 46.76 0.98
N GLU A 25 -26.39 46.10 2.06
CA GLU A 25 -26.78 46.75 3.31
C GLU A 25 -25.63 47.55 3.94
N LYS A 26 -24.45 46.94 4.09
CA LYS A 26 -23.25 47.64 4.59
C LYS A 26 -22.84 48.83 3.73
N LYS A 27 -22.99 48.72 2.40
CA LYS A 27 -22.70 49.81 1.47
C LYS A 27 -23.71 50.95 1.61
N GLY A 28 -24.99 50.65 1.82
CA GLY A 28 -26.04 51.63 2.07
C GLY A 28 -25.98 52.30 3.46
N GLU A 29 -25.41 51.62 4.46
CA GLU A 29 -25.12 52.18 5.79
C GLU A 29 -23.93 53.15 5.74
N LEU A 30 -22.88 52.83 4.97
CA LEU A 30 -21.77 53.71 4.62
C LEU A 30 -22.24 55.05 4.04
N GLU A 31 -23.19 54.97 3.10
CA GLU A 31 -23.78 56.13 2.42
C GLU A 31 -24.74 56.94 3.31
N ARG A 32 -25.07 56.46 4.51
CA ARG A 32 -25.82 57.20 5.54
C ARG A 32 -24.95 57.66 6.72
N ALA A 33 -23.71 57.18 6.81
CA ALA A 33 -22.81 57.50 7.90
C ALA A 33 -22.34 58.98 7.88
N PRO A 34 -21.96 59.53 9.05
CA PRO A 34 -21.34 60.85 9.17
C PRO A 34 -20.10 60.99 8.27
N LYS A 35 -19.78 62.22 7.84
CA LYS A 35 -18.62 62.48 6.96
C LYS A 35 -17.30 61.93 7.52
N GLU A 36 -17.10 62.07 8.83
CA GLU A 36 -15.93 61.58 9.55
C GLU A 36 -15.74 60.06 9.42
N VAL A 37 -16.84 59.30 9.43
CA VAL A 37 -16.81 57.84 9.27
C VAL A 37 -16.46 57.45 7.83
N ARG A 38 -16.98 58.17 6.84
CA ARG A 38 -16.65 57.93 5.43
C ARG A 38 -15.21 58.30 5.09
N GLU A 39 -14.69 59.37 5.67
CA GLU A 39 -13.29 59.77 5.49
C GLU A 39 -12.34 58.72 6.09
N TYR A 40 -12.66 58.22 7.30
CA TYR A 40 -11.95 57.10 7.90
C TYR A 40 -12.00 55.85 7.01
N GLU A 41 -13.17 55.49 6.49
CA GLU A 41 -13.31 54.33 5.60
C GLU A 41 -12.60 54.50 4.25
N GLY A 42 -12.55 55.73 3.73
CA GLY A 42 -11.75 56.07 2.56
C GLY A 42 -10.26 55.86 2.81
N ILE A 43 -9.75 56.25 3.99
CA ILE A 43 -8.37 55.99 4.40
C ILE A 43 -8.13 54.48 4.58
N VAL A 44 -9.07 53.76 5.19
CA VAL A 44 -8.97 52.30 5.36
C VAL A 44 -8.90 51.59 4.01
N GLU A 45 -9.75 51.96 3.05
CA GLU A 45 -9.73 51.35 1.72
C GLU A 45 -8.46 51.73 0.94
N ALA A 46 -7.96 52.95 1.11
CA ALA A 46 -6.68 53.37 0.53
C ALA A 46 -5.49 52.57 1.11
N VAL A 47 -5.44 52.38 2.43
CA VAL A 47 -4.40 51.57 3.10
C VAL A 47 -4.50 50.11 2.67
N LYS A 48 -5.71 49.56 2.60
CA LYS A 48 -5.95 48.19 2.13
C LYS A 48 -5.48 48.01 0.69
N THR A 49 -5.82 48.94 -0.20
CA THR A 49 -5.41 48.90 -1.61
C THR A 49 -3.89 48.96 -1.72
N PHE A 50 -3.26 49.89 -0.99
CA PHE A 50 -1.80 50.02 -0.92
C PHE A 50 -1.11 48.74 -0.43
N ILE A 51 -1.63 48.11 0.62
CA ILE A 51 -1.10 46.83 1.12
C ILE A 51 -1.26 45.73 0.07
N MET A 52 -2.43 45.63 -0.57
CA MET A 52 -2.68 44.62 -1.59
C MET A 52 -1.75 44.78 -2.79
N GLU A 53 -1.52 46.00 -3.27
CA GLU A 53 -0.57 46.28 -4.36
C GLU A 53 0.86 45.84 -4.00
N ILE A 54 1.33 46.15 -2.78
CA ILE A 54 2.64 45.70 -2.30
C ILE A 54 2.72 44.17 -2.25
N LEU A 55 1.69 43.52 -1.72
CA LEU A 55 1.66 42.07 -1.60
C LEU A 55 1.62 41.40 -2.97
N GLU A 56 0.85 41.91 -3.92
CA GLU A 56 0.79 41.36 -5.29
C GLU A 56 2.13 41.52 -6.02
N MET A 57 2.83 42.64 -5.82
CA MET A 57 4.15 42.85 -6.38
C MET A 57 5.24 41.97 -5.74
N SER A 58 5.13 41.70 -4.43
CA SER A 58 6.19 41.01 -3.67
C SER A 58 5.98 39.49 -3.52
N LEU A 59 4.73 39.02 -3.50
CA LEU A 59 4.37 37.61 -3.33
C LEU A 59 4.02 36.92 -4.66
N CYS A 60 4.92 37.01 -5.63
CA CYS A 60 4.80 36.22 -6.86
C CYS A 60 5.03 34.73 -6.57
N LYS A 61 4.33 33.86 -7.30
CA LYS A 61 4.51 32.42 -7.19
C LYS A 61 5.95 32.06 -7.60
N TYR A 62 6.72 31.42 -6.72
CA TYR A 62 8.12 31.09 -7.01
C TYR A 62 8.30 30.28 -8.32
N THR A 63 7.31 29.48 -8.73
CA THR A 63 7.37 28.70 -9.98
C THR A 63 7.34 29.54 -11.26
N THR A 64 7.02 30.84 -11.18
CA THR A 64 7.08 31.75 -12.35
C THR A 64 8.45 32.37 -12.53
N LEU A 65 9.36 32.17 -11.58
CA LEU A 65 10.73 32.66 -11.66
C LEU A 65 11.60 31.66 -12.44
N PRO A 66 12.47 32.14 -13.34
CA PRO A 66 13.43 31.27 -14.01
C PRO A 66 14.41 30.68 -12.98
N PHE A 67 14.79 29.42 -13.17
CA PHE A 67 15.74 28.69 -12.31
C PHE A 67 15.34 28.59 -10.82
N HIS A 68 14.05 28.70 -10.50
CA HIS A 68 13.57 28.55 -9.13
C HIS A 68 13.87 27.17 -8.54
N GLU A 69 14.07 26.14 -9.37
CA GLU A 69 14.41 24.77 -8.97
C GLU A 69 15.77 24.66 -8.28
N ILE A 70 16.67 25.64 -8.50
CA ILE A 70 17.99 25.69 -7.84
C ILE A 70 17.84 26.10 -6.37
N VAL A 71 16.88 26.99 -6.09
CA VAL A 71 16.66 27.57 -4.76
C VAL A 71 15.58 26.83 -3.98
N TYR A 72 14.57 26.30 -4.69
CA TYR A 72 13.41 25.64 -4.11
C TYR A 72 13.36 24.16 -4.46
N TYR A 73 13.24 23.33 -3.43
CA TYR A 73 13.00 21.89 -3.57
C TYR A 73 11.49 21.58 -3.58
N SER A 74 11.00 20.95 -4.64
CA SER A 74 9.56 20.73 -4.86
C SER A 74 9.06 19.33 -4.49
N ASN A 75 9.94 18.33 -4.36
CA ASN A 75 9.54 16.93 -4.22
C ASN A 75 9.25 16.55 -2.76
N VAL A 76 8.22 17.16 -2.18
CA VAL A 76 7.77 16.95 -0.79
C VAL A 76 7.48 15.48 -0.51
N LYS A 77 6.87 14.77 -1.46
CA LYS A 77 6.50 13.35 -1.32
C LYS A 77 7.72 12.44 -1.08
N LEU A 78 8.86 12.74 -1.69
CA LEU A 78 10.09 11.97 -1.48
C LEU A 78 10.63 12.19 -0.06
N HIS A 79 10.61 13.43 0.43
CA HIS A 79 11.03 13.75 1.80
C HIS A 79 10.10 13.14 2.83
N GLU A 80 8.79 13.24 2.64
CA GLU A 80 7.81 12.57 3.51
C GLU A 80 8.12 11.09 3.63
N LYS A 81 8.34 10.38 2.51
CA LYS A 81 8.71 8.96 2.53
C LYS A 81 10.06 8.68 3.21
N THR A 82 11.02 9.60 3.09
CA THR A 82 12.36 9.45 3.69
C THR A 82 12.33 9.65 5.20
N PHE A 83 11.60 10.66 5.68
CA PHE A 83 11.49 10.97 7.12
C PHE A 83 10.43 10.14 7.84
N THR A 84 9.40 9.67 7.13
CA THR A 84 8.35 8.78 7.66
C THR A 84 8.42 7.41 6.98
N ALA A 85 9.50 6.69 7.24
CA ALA A 85 9.70 5.37 6.67
C ALA A 85 8.61 4.39 7.12
N GLN A 86 8.04 3.65 6.17
CA GLN A 86 7.02 2.62 6.41
C GLN A 86 7.55 1.23 6.01
N PRO A 87 8.50 0.65 6.78
CA PRO A 87 9.18 -0.58 6.39
C PRO A 87 8.22 -1.76 6.27
N ARG A 88 7.21 -1.84 7.14
CA ARG A 88 6.20 -2.91 7.07
C ARG A 88 5.41 -2.85 5.77
N ALA A 89 4.94 -1.67 5.38
CA ALA A 89 4.20 -1.49 4.12
C ALA A 89 5.10 -1.86 2.93
N ALA A 90 6.36 -1.41 2.91
CA ALA A 90 7.31 -1.75 1.85
C ALA A 90 7.54 -3.25 1.70
N ILE A 91 7.74 -3.97 2.82
CA ILE A 91 7.92 -5.44 2.80
C ILE A 91 6.65 -6.14 2.30
N GLN A 92 5.48 -5.71 2.76
CA GLN A 92 4.20 -6.28 2.30
C GLN A 92 3.97 -6.04 0.80
N THR A 93 4.27 -4.84 0.30
CA THR A 93 4.23 -4.56 -1.14
C THR A 93 5.24 -5.39 -1.91
N ALA A 94 6.47 -5.56 -1.40
CA ALA A 94 7.49 -6.38 -2.06
C ALA A 94 7.07 -7.86 -2.19
N LEU A 95 6.45 -8.42 -1.15
CA LEU A 95 5.98 -9.80 -1.14
C LEU A 95 4.68 -10.01 -1.94
N ALA A 96 3.77 -9.03 -1.93
CA ALA A 96 2.53 -9.10 -2.70
C ALA A 96 2.74 -8.83 -4.20
N GLN A 97 3.59 -7.86 -4.52
CA GLN A 97 3.82 -7.34 -5.87
C GLN A 97 5.32 -7.15 -6.13
N PRO A 98 6.06 -8.24 -6.41
CA PRO A 98 7.51 -8.18 -6.64
C PRO A 98 7.90 -7.28 -7.83
N LEU A 99 6.99 -7.10 -8.80
CA LEU A 99 7.19 -6.27 -9.98
C LEU A 99 7.56 -4.83 -9.63
N HIS A 100 7.01 -4.26 -8.54
CA HIS A 100 7.29 -2.88 -8.14
C HIS A 100 8.75 -2.61 -7.76
N TYR A 101 9.49 -3.64 -7.36
CA TYR A 101 10.89 -3.52 -6.96
C TYR A 101 11.86 -4.17 -7.95
N LEU A 102 11.47 -5.33 -8.50
CA LEU A 102 12.35 -6.14 -9.35
C LEU A 102 12.19 -5.85 -10.85
N ASN A 103 11.06 -5.25 -11.26
CA ASN A 103 10.73 -4.97 -12.66
C ASN A 103 10.97 -6.17 -13.61
N CYS A 104 10.66 -7.39 -13.15
CA CYS A 104 10.94 -8.62 -13.88
C CYS A 104 9.95 -8.87 -15.02
N ASP A 105 10.42 -9.52 -16.09
CA ASP A 105 9.58 -9.83 -17.25
C ASP A 105 8.53 -10.91 -16.94
N CYS A 106 8.83 -11.86 -16.05
CA CYS A 106 7.93 -12.96 -15.69
C CYS A 106 6.67 -12.52 -14.93
N CYS A 107 6.69 -11.33 -14.29
CA CYS A 107 5.57 -10.83 -13.49
C CYS A 107 4.78 -9.71 -14.15
N ARG A 108 5.13 -9.29 -15.37
CA ARG A 108 4.54 -8.11 -16.02
C ARG A 108 3.05 -8.26 -16.32
N ASP A 109 2.63 -9.46 -16.74
CA ASP A 109 1.25 -9.74 -17.18
C ASP A 109 0.40 -10.44 -16.10
N ILE A 110 0.93 -10.57 -14.89
CA ILE A 110 0.27 -11.26 -13.79
C ILE A 110 -0.55 -10.24 -13.00
N ALA A 111 -1.86 -10.46 -12.88
CA ALA A 111 -2.72 -9.65 -12.02
C ALA A 111 -2.19 -9.66 -10.58
N THR A 112 -2.40 -8.57 -9.83
CA THR A 112 -1.82 -8.39 -8.49
C THR A 112 -2.11 -9.55 -7.54
N ASP A 113 -3.31 -10.09 -7.62
CA ASP A 113 -3.81 -11.17 -6.75
C ASP A 113 -3.63 -12.56 -7.36
N ALA A 114 -3.15 -12.62 -8.62
CA ALA A 114 -2.88 -13.90 -9.27
C ALA A 114 -1.56 -14.52 -8.76
N LEU A 115 -1.59 -15.84 -8.61
CA LEU A 115 -0.43 -16.65 -8.28
C LEU A 115 0.28 -17.12 -9.56
N SER A 116 1.61 -17.08 -9.54
CA SER A 116 2.46 -17.68 -10.55
C SER A 116 3.67 -18.31 -9.87
N ALA A 117 4.05 -19.48 -10.34
CA ALA A 117 5.25 -20.18 -9.91
C ALA A 117 6.57 -19.60 -10.47
N THR A 118 6.51 -18.64 -11.40
CA THR A 118 7.68 -17.84 -11.81
C THR A 118 8.07 -16.79 -10.77
N GLN A 119 7.18 -16.51 -9.81
CA GLN A 119 7.47 -15.62 -8.68
C GLN A 119 8.42 -16.30 -7.70
N HIS A 120 9.10 -15.49 -6.88
CA HIS A 120 9.94 -16.02 -5.81
C HIS A 120 9.09 -16.82 -4.80
N ASP A 121 9.64 -17.92 -4.29
CA ASP A 121 8.89 -18.87 -3.43
C ASP A 121 8.26 -18.20 -2.20
N THR A 122 8.97 -17.25 -1.59
CA THR A 122 8.49 -16.50 -0.43
C THR A 122 7.31 -15.59 -0.78
N CYS A 123 7.24 -15.07 -2.01
CA CYS A 123 6.10 -14.29 -2.49
C CYS A 123 4.87 -15.19 -2.72
N ILE A 124 5.09 -16.39 -3.28
CA ILE A 124 4.03 -17.40 -3.47
C ILE A 124 3.45 -17.80 -2.11
N LEU A 125 4.31 -18.16 -1.14
CA LEU A 125 3.88 -18.50 0.21
C LEU A 125 3.17 -17.34 0.90
N TYR A 126 3.66 -16.11 0.73
CA TYR A 126 3.03 -14.92 1.31
C TYR A 126 1.60 -14.72 0.79
N LYS A 127 1.38 -14.86 -0.52
CA LYS A 127 0.04 -14.76 -1.11
C LYS A 127 -0.89 -15.87 -0.59
N LEU A 128 -0.43 -17.12 -0.52
CA LEU A 128 -1.19 -18.22 0.09
C LEU A 128 -1.48 -17.95 1.59
N TYR A 129 -0.54 -17.33 2.30
CA TYR A 129 -0.68 -16.97 3.71
C TYR A 129 -1.79 -15.93 3.94
N LEU A 130 -2.07 -15.05 2.98
CA LEU A 130 -3.14 -14.05 3.11
C LEU A 130 -4.53 -14.70 3.20
N GLU A 131 -4.75 -15.79 2.46
CA GLU A 131 -5.98 -16.60 2.44
C GLU A 131 -6.11 -17.52 3.67
N CYS A 132 -5.03 -17.71 4.42
CA CYS A 132 -5.02 -18.58 5.58
C CYS A 132 -5.57 -17.90 6.84
N ASN A 133 -6.20 -18.72 7.69
CA ASN A 133 -6.67 -18.34 9.02
C ASN A 133 -5.51 -18.10 10.01
N ARG A 134 -5.84 -17.66 11.23
CA ARG A 134 -4.85 -17.36 12.29
C ARG A 134 -3.87 -18.50 12.59
N MET A 135 -4.30 -19.75 12.46
CA MET A 135 -3.47 -20.94 12.66
C MET A 135 -3.42 -21.71 11.35
N ILE A 136 -2.21 -21.96 10.85
CA ILE A 136 -1.96 -22.52 9.53
C ILE A 136 -1.38 -23.92 9.71
N ASN A 137 -1.99 -24.92 9.08
CA ASN A 137 -1.42 -26.27 9.00
C ASN A 137 -0.26 -26.26 8.00
N MET A 138 0.93 -26.69 8.43
CA MET A 138 2.11 -26.72 7.56
C MET A 138 1.94 -27.67 6.37
N TYR A 139 1.22 -28.77 6.54
CA TYR A 139 1.03 -29.75 5.46
C TYR A 139 0.14 -29.20 4.35
N ASP A 140 -1.03 -28.65 4.70
CA ASP A 140 -1.95 -28.08 3.72
C ASP A 140 -1.32 -26.90 2.99
N TRP A 141 -0.52 -26.09 3.70
CA TRP A 141 0.21 -24.97 3.10
C TRP A 141 1.29 -25.46 2.10
N PHE A 142 1.99 -26.55 2.42
CA PHE A 142 2.94 -27.18 1.50
C PHE A 142 2.27 -27.75 0.26
N VAL A 143 1.13 -28.45 0.42
CA VAL A 143 0.36 -28.99 -0.71
C VAL A 143 -0.11 -27.85 -1.61
N ALA A 144 -0.66 -26.77 -1.05
CA ALA A 144 -1.08 -25.60 -1.81
C ALA A 144 0.08 -24.96 -2.59
N PHE A 145 1.27 -24.86 -1.97
CA PHE A 145 2.49 -24.39 -2.66
C PHE A 145 2.87 -25.31 -3.83
N GLY A 146 2.83 -26.63 -3.63
CA GLY A 146 3.08 -27.62 -4.68
C GLY A 146 2.13 -27.49 -5.87
N VAL A 147 0.83 -27.30 -5.62
CA VAL A 147 -0.18 -27.08 -6.68
C VAL A 147 0.20 -25.87 -7.55
N VAL A 148 0.67 -24.77 -6.96
CA VAL A 148 1.09 -23.57 -7.70
C VAL A 148 2.29 -23.88 -8.60
N LEU A 149 3.30 -24.59 -8.09
CA LEU A 149 4.48 -25.00 -8.86
C LEU A 149 4.14 -25.96 -10.02
N GLU A 150 3.17 -26.85 -9.83
CA GLU A 150 2.77 -27.82 -10.85
C GLU A 150 1.94 -27.20 -11.99
N ARG A 151 1.14 -26.16 -11.70
CA ARG A 151 0.35 -25.44 -12.71
C ARG A 151 1.20 -24.88 -13.85
N GLU A 152 2.40 -24.40 -13.54
CA GLU A 152 3.30 -23.88 -14.57
C GLU A 152 4.04 -24.98 -15.34
N ALA A 153 4.45 -26.06 -14.66
CA ALA A 153 5.13 -27.17 -15.31
C ALA A 153 4.27 -27.83 -16.42
N ARG A 154 2.94 -27.76 -16.31
CA ARG A 154 2.00 -28.34 -17.28
C ARG A 154 1.51 -27.34 -18.34
N GLY A 155 1.83 -26.04 -18.21
CA GLY A 155 1.22 -24.98 -19.03
C GLY A 155 -0.28 -24.80 -18.76
N ALA A 156 -0.80 -23.58 -18.97
CA ALA A 156 -2.09 -23.09 -18.49
C ALA A 156 -3.39 -23.80 -19.00
N LYS A 157 -3.32 -25.03 -19.54
CA LYS A 157 -4.48 -25.75 -20.10
C LYS A 157 -4.84 -27.08 -19.42
N GLY A 158 -4.11 -27.52 -18.38
CA GLY A 158 -4.46 -28.72 -17.62
C GLY A 158 -5.37 -28.40 -16.43
N LYS A 159 -6.63 -28.88 -16.42
CA LYS A 159 -7.43 -28.93 -15.18
C LYS A 159 -6.69 -29.81 -14.17
N ILE A 160 -6.45 -29.29 -12.96
CA ILE A 160 -5.88 -30.04 -11.86
C ILE A 160 -7.05 -30.55 -11.00
N GLU A 161 -7.24 -31.86 -10.96
CA GLU A 161 -8.10 -32.48 -9.94
C GLU A 161 -7.31 -32.55 -8.62
N GLU A 162 -7.87 -32.02 -7.52
CA GLU A 162 -7.23 -32.00 -6.19
C GLU A 162 -6.72 -33.39 -5.75
N ARG A 163 -7.36 -34.46 -6.22
CA ARG A 163 -7.01 -35.85 -5.91
C ARG A 163 -5.70 -36.32 -6.58
N GLU A 164 -5.34 -35.80 -7.75
CA GLU A 164 -4.10 -36.17 -8.45
C GLU A 164 -2.86 -35.59 -7.78
N VAL A 165 -2.95 -34.37 -7.26
CA VAL A 165 -1.85 -33.68 -6.59
C VAL A 165 -1.58 -34.32 -5.23
N GLN A 166 -2.66 -34.58 -4.46
CA GLN A 166 -2.58 -35.29 -3.18
C GLN A 166 -1.90 -36.66 -3.35
N GLY A 167 -2.18 -37.39 -4.45
CA GLY A 167 -1.57 -38.68 -4.76
C GLY A 167 -0.07 -38.61 -5.08
N CYS A 168 0.40 -37.54 -5.73
CA CYS A 168 1.82 -37.35 -6.03
C CYS A 168 2.67 -37.07 -4.78
N PHE A 169 2.09 -36.42 -3.77
CA PHE A 169 2.78 -36.11 -2.50
C PHE A 169 2.67 -37.23 -1.45
N HIS A 170 1.66 -38.11 -1.53
CA HIS A 170 1.52 -39.28 -0.64
C HIS A 170 2.38 -40.48 -1.04
N ALA A 171 2.86 -40.53 -2.29
CA ALA A 171 3.74 -41.59 -2.77
C ALA A 171 5.20 -41.37 -2.31
N ILE A 172 5.42 -41.40 -0.99
CA ILE A 172 6.73 -41.72 -0.43
C ILE A 172 6.60 -43.06 0.29
N PRO A 173 6.63 -44.22 -0.42
CA PRO A 173 7.12 -45.41 0.21
C PRO A 173 8.65 -45.37 0.12
N VAL A 174 9.30 -45.34 1.28
CA VAL A 174 10.64 -45.88 1.42
C VAL A 174 10.65 -47.27 0.79
N ILE A 175 11.48 -47.46 -0.24
CA ILE A 175 11.86 -48.76 -0.82
C ILE A 175 10.78 -49.42 -1.70
N SER A 176 10.66 -49.03 -2.97
CA SER A 176 10.59 -49.98 -4.10
C SER A 176 10.63 -49.25 -5.44
N LEU A 177 11.63 -49.55 -6.27
CA LEU A 177 11.96 -48.90 -7.54
C LEU A 177 11.12 -49.36 -8.74
N THR A 178 9.96 -50.00 -8.56
CA THR A 178 9.37 -50.82 -9.64
C THR A 178 7.98 -50.44 -10.16
N PHE A 179 7.37 -49.34 -9.73
CA PHE A 179 6.19 -48.85 -10.46
C PHE A 179 6.01 -47.34 -10.35
N CYS A 180 6.70 -46.60 -11.22
CA CYS A 180 6.40 -45.18 -11.46
C CYS A 180 5.54 -45.09 -12.74
N PRO A 181 4.26 -44.69 -12.67
CA PRO A 181 3.53 -44.32 -13.87
C PRO A 181 4.27 -43.17 -14.57
N PRO A 182 4.24 -43.07 -15.91
CA PRO A 182 5.09 -42.16 -16.70
C PRO A 182 4.78 -40.66 -16.52
N ARG A 183 3.99 -40.27 -15.51
CA ARG A 183 3.58 -38.89 -15.19
C ARG A 183 3.97 -38.40 -13.80
N THR A 184 4.59 -39.23 -12.95
CA THR A 184 5.04 -38.80 -11.63
C THR A 184 6.46 -38.26 -11.70
N ARG A 185 6.64 -36.99 -11.30
CA ARG A 185 7.94 -36.31 -11.14
C ARG A 185 8.89 -37.18 -10.30
N SER A 186 10.19 -37.16 -10.58
CA SER A 186 11.15 -37.97 -9.82
C SER A 186 11.10 -37.64 -8.31
N PRO A 187 11.36 -38.61 -7.43
CA PRO A 187 11.37 -38.38 -5.98
C PRO A 187 12.33 -37.26 -5.54
N ALA A 188 13.39 -36.99 -6.32
CA ALA A 188 14.30 -35.88 -6.06
C ALA A 188 13.64 -34.49 -6.21
N PHE A 189 12.68 -34.34 -7.13
CA PHE A 189 11.93 -33.09 -7.27
C PHE A 189 11.00 -32.84 -6.08
N ALA A 190 10.40 -33.88 -5.50
CA ALA A 190 9.58 -33.76 -4.30
C ALA A 190 10.39 -33.28 -3.08
N HIS A 191 11.65 -33.73 -2.96
CA HIS A 191 12.56 -33.26 -1.91
C HIS A 191 13.00 -31.80 -2.11
N LEU A 192 13.21 -31.37 -3.36
CA LEU A 192 13.56 -29.99 -3.67
C LEU A 192 12.42 -29.02 -3.35
N ASP A 193 11.18 -29.37 -3.71
CA ASP A 193 10.01 -28.55 -3.42
C ASP A 193 9.80 -28.41 -1.90
N ARG A 194 10.07 -29.48 -1.12
CA ARG A 194 10.07 -29.43 0.34
C ARG A 194 11.15 -28.51 0.90
N ALA A 195 12.37 -28.55 0.35
CA ALA A 195 13.46 -27.66 0.78
C ALA A 195 13.14 -26.18 0.49
N ARG A 196 12.61 -25.89 -0.71
CA ARG A 196 12.14 -24.55 -1.10
C ARG A 196 11.05 -24.05 -0.17
N PHE A 197 10.06 -24.89 0.12
CA PHE A 197 8.99 -24.56 1.06
C PHE A 197 9.54 -24.22 2.45
N ILE A 198 10.37 -25.08 3.05
CA ILE A 198 10.91 -24.86 4.40
C ILE A 198 11.75 -23.58 4.45
N ARG A 199 12.56 -23.31 3.42
CA ARG A 199 13.33 -22.06 3.32
C ARG A 199 12.40 -20.84 3.32
N SER A 200 11.37 -20.84 2.49
CA SER A 200 10.42 -19.73 2.39
C SER A 200 9.62 -19.52 3.69
N VAL A 201 9.26 -20.60 4.38
CA VAL A 201 8.66 -20.52 5.73
C VAL A 201 9.63 -19.88 6.72
N ALA A 202 10.91 -20.25 6.70
CA ALA A 202 11.93 -19.66 7.55
C ALA A 202 12.13 -18.17 7.27
N GLU A 203 12.09 -17.75 6.00
CA GLU A 203 12.15 -16.34 5.61
C GLU A 203 10.93 -15.56 6.13
N LEU A 204 9.70 -16.11 6.00
CA LEU A 204 8.50 -15.49 6.56
C LEU A 204 8.51 -15.45 8.10
N GLN A 205 9.10 -16.44 8.76
CA GLN A 205 9.30 -16.44 10.20
C GLN A 205 10.30 -15.36 10.61
N PHE A 206 11.41 -15.22 9.88
CA PHE A 206 12.43 -14.19 10.12
C PHE A 206 11.85 -12.78 9.98
N LEU A 207 11.00 -12.55 8.99
CA LEU A 207 10.28 -11.29 8.78
C LEU A 207 9.15 -11.04 9.80
N GLY A 208 8.83 -12.01 10.66
CA GLY A 208 7.81 -11.87 11.70
C GLY A 208 6.37 -12.06 11.22
N PHE A 209 6.14 -12.71 10.07
CA PHE A 209 4.78 -13.04 9.60
C PHE A 209 4.20 -14.27 10.31
N VAL A 210 5.04 -15.26 10.61
CA VAL A 210 4.62 -16.54 11.22
C VAL A 210 5.49 -16.89 12.43
N LYS A 211 4.91 -17.66 13.37
CA LYS A 211 5.61 -18.20 14.53
C LYS A 211 5.21 -19.66 14.77
N PRO A 212 6.12 -20.56 15.16
CA PRO A 212 5.76 -21.90 15.61
C PRO A 212 4.85 -21.84 16.84
N THR A 213 3.91 -22.77 16.94
CA THR A 213 3.00 -22.88 18.08
C THR A 213 3.06 -24.26 18.71
N ASN A 214 2.97 -24.32 20.04
CA ASN A 214 2.88 -25.57 20.79
C ASN A 214 1.41 -26.01 20.98
N ARG A 215 0.43 -25.23 20.49
CA ARG A 215 -0.99 -25.53 20.68
C ARG A 215 -1.45 -26.72 19.84
N LYS A 216 -0.86 -26.91 18.65
CA LYS A 216 -1.16 -28.02 17.74
C LYS A 216 0.11 -28.37 16.98
N THR A 217 0.40 -29.67 16.86
CA THR A 217 1.58 -30.18 16.14
C THR A 217 1.50 -29.77 14.67
N ASP A 218 2.64 -29.45 14.06
CA ASP A 218 2.75 -29.09 12.64
C ASP A 218 1.93 -27.86 12.21
N HIS A 219 1.64 -26.96 13.15
CA HIS A 219 0.97 -25.69 12.86
C HIS A 219 1.88 -24.50 13.17
N VAL A 220 1.67 -23.44 12.40
CA VAL A 220 2.24 -22.10 12.67
C VAL A 220 1.13 -21.10 12.90
N VAL A 221 1.42 -20.04 13.65
CA VAL A 221 0.48 -18.95 13.93
C VAL A 221 0.86 -17.74 13.12
N ARG A 222 -0.14 -17.18 12.43
CA ARG A 222 -0.09 -15.90 11.74
C ARG A 222 -0.05 -14.77 12.77
N LEU A 223 0.96 -13.90 12.64
CA LEU A 223 1.20 -12.78 13.55
C LEU A 223 0.65 -11.46 13.03
N THR A 224 0.52 -11.30 11.71
CA THR A 224 0.11 -10.03 11.10
C THR A 224 -1.15 -10.19 10.25
N TRP A 225 -2.10 -9.30 10.48
CA TRP A 225 -3.26 -9.13 9.61
C TRP A 225 -2.93 -8.03 8.60
N MET A 226 -3.46 -8.16 7.38
CA MET A 226 -3.52 -7.01 6.48
C MET A 226 -4.62 -6.09 7.03
N ASN A 227 -4.22 -4.97 7.62
CA ASN A 227 -5.07 -3.79 7.59
C ASN A 227 -4.65 -3.07 6.31
N VAL A 228 -5.49 -3.18 5.28
CA VAL A 228 -5.56 -2.14 4.25
C VAL A 228 -6.30 -0.97 4.88
#